data_AF-A0A4Y9S3B9-F1
#
_entry.id   AF-A0A4Y9S3B9-F1
#
_cell.length_a   1.000
_cell.length_b   1.000
_cell.length_c   1.000
_cell.angle_alpha   90.00
_cell.angle_beta   90.00
_cell.angle_gamma   90.00
#
_symmetry.space_group_name_H-M   'P 1'
#
loop_
_entity.id
_entity.type
_entity.pdbx_description
1 polymer ?
#
loop_
_entity_poly.entity_id
_entity_poly.type
_entity_poly.pdbx_seq_one_letter_code
_entity_poly.pdbx_strand_id
1 'polypeptide(L)'
;MKNIAIALSVAALFASAAASAQENVAYPDTGAIVSTKTRAEVKAETLAAIQRGEVRDGEQYGQFPTDVRAQSKTRADVKAELAAYRKTHKQVPDDTAF
;
A
#
# COMPACT_ATOMS: atom_id res chain seq x y z
N MET A 1 33.13 -15.53 -58.10
CA MET A 1 32.21 -16.64 -58.43
C MET A 1 31.42 -16.94 -57.17
N LYS A 2 30.14 -16.61 -57.18
CA LYS A 2 29.05 -17.59 -57.13
C LYS A 2 29.04 -18.40 -55.83
N ASN A 3 28.09 -18.00 -54.97
CA ASN A 3 27.12 -18.84 -54.28
C ASN A 3 27.66 -20.10 -53.59
N ILE A 4 27.46 -20.23 -52.28
CA ILE A 4 26.88 -21.46 -51.69
C ILE A 4 26.19 -21.06 -50.39
N ALA A 5 24.92 -21.45 -50.31
CA ALA A 5 24.07 -21.39 -49.14
C ALA A 5 24.60 -22.32 -48.05
N ILE A 6 24.54 -21.89 -46.79
CA ILE A 6 24.53 -22.80 -45.64
C ILE A 6 23.57 -22.22 -44.61
N ALA A 7 22.38 -22.81 -44.52
CA ALA A 7 21.53 -22.66 -43.35
C ALA A 7 22.23 -23.38 -42.19
N LEU A 8 22.81 -22.60 -41.28
CA LEU A 8 23.31 -23.10 -40.00
C LEU A 8 22.46 -22.44 -38.91
N SER A 9 21.57 -23.24 -38.35
CA SER A 9 21.10 -23.06 -36.98
C SER A 9 22.29 -22.85 -36.03
N VAL A 10 22.03 -22.18 -34.90
CA VAL A 10 22.91 -21.93 -33.74
C VAL A 10 23.50 -20.52 -33.71
N ALA A 11 22.89 -19.67 -32.89
CA ALA A 11 23.57 -18.73 -32.00
C ALA A 11 22.48 -18.12 -31.11
N ALA A 12 22.44 -18.54 -29.85
CA ALA A 12 22.88 -17.69 -28.74
C ALA A 12 21.72 -16.78 -28.27
N LEU A 13 21.47 -16.54 -27.00
CA LEU A 13 22.35 -16.51 -25.86
C LEU A 13 21.51 -16.87 -24.63
N PHE A 14 22.17 -17.51 -23.68
CA PHE A 14 21.87 -17.41 -22.27
C PHE A 14 21.42 -16.00 -21.85
N ALA A 15 20.35 -15.91 -21.08
CA ALA A 15 20.27 -14.95 -19.99
C ALA A 15 19.27 -15.46 -18.94
N SER A 16 19.83 -15.99 -17.87
CA SER A 16 19.16 -16.17 -16.59
C SER A 16 18.36 -14.93 -16.21
N ALA A 17 17.03 -15.05 -16.11
CA ALA A 17 16.25 -14.11 -15.32
C ALA A 17 16.35 -14.55 -13.86
N ALA A 18 17.35 -13.99 -13.19
CA ALA A 18 17.45 -14.02 -11.74
C ALA A 18 16.26 -13.29 -11.11
N ALA A 19 15.99 -13.70 -9.86
CA ALA A 19 15.42 -12.89 -8.80
C ALA A 19 13.94 -12.50 -8.90
N SER A 20 13.15 -13.09 -8.02
CA SER A 20 13.13 -12.53 -6.66
C SER A 20 12.89 -13.64 -5.67
N ALA A 21 13.77 -13.73 -4.67
CA ALA A 21 13.47 -14.41 -3.44
C ALA A 21 12.22 -13.73 -2.87
N GLN A 22 11.10 -14.44 -2.81
CA GLN A 22 9.96 -13.98 -2.05
C GLN A 22 10.40 -14.02 -0.58
N GLU A 23 10.75 -12.86 -0.04
CA GLU A 23 11.07 -12.71 1.38
C GLU A 23 9.80 -13.05 2.16
N ASN A 24 9.73 -14.26 2.70
CA ASN A 24 8.74 -14.61 3.71
C ASN A 24 9.18 -13.91 5.00
N VAL A 25 8.87 -12.62 5.11
CA VAL A 25 9.07 -11.86 6.34
C VAL A 25 8.08 -12.44 7.35
N ALA A 26 8.55 -13.38 8.17
CA ALA A 26 7.78 -13.84 9.31
C ALA A 26 7.46 -12.61 10.17
N TYR A 27 6.16 -12.39 10.45
CA TYR A 27 5.75 -11.36 11.40
C TYR A 27 6.52 -11.61 12.70
N PRO A 28 7.14 -10.58 13.30
CA PRO A 28 7.94 -10.78 14.50
C PRO A 28 7.09 -11.48 15.55
N ASP A 29 7.55 -12.65 16.00
CA ASP A 29 6.97 -13.35 17.14
C ASP A 29 7.30 -12.52 18.39
N THR A 30 6.46 -11.52 18.65
CA THR A 30 6.40 -10.84 19.93
C THR A 30 5.81 -11.86 20.91
N GLY A 31 6.64 -12.80 21.38
CA GLY A 31 6.21 -13.89 22.24
C GLY A 31 5.23 -13.42 23.32
N ALA A 32 4.28 -14.26 23.71
CA ALA A 32 3.08 -13.85 24.46
C ALA A 32 3.38 -12.92 25.66
N ILE A 33 3.27 -11.60 25.45
CA ILE A 33 3.33 -10.60 26.52
C ILE A 33 1.99 -10.66 27.23
N VAL A 34 1.92 -11.45 28.29
CA VAL A 34 0.72 -11.57 29.13
C VAL A 34 0.81 -10.62 30.31
N SER A 35 -0.28 -9.91 30.60
CA SER A 35 -0.40 -9.12 31.82
C SER A 35 -0.43 -10.04 33.04
N THR A 36 0.17 -9.61 34.15
CA THR A 36 0.04 -10.27 35.45
C THR A 36 -1.25 -9.89 36.18
N LYS A 37 -2.04 -8.94 35.65
CA LYS A 37 -3.29 -8.46 36.25
C LYS A 37 -4.44 -9.42 35.96
N THR A 38 -5.32 -9.57 36.94
CA THR A 38 -6.62 -10.21 36.76
C THR A 38 -7.52 -9.38 35.87
N ARG A 39 -8.53 -10.02 35.26
CA ARG A 39 -9.55 -9.32 34.46
C ARG A 39 -10.31 -8.26 35.27
N ALA A 40 -10.51 -8.49 36.58
CA ALA A 40 -11.19 -7.55 37.46
C ALA A 40 -10.36 -6.28 37.66
N GLU A 41 -9.05 -6.43 37.89
CA GLU A 41 -8.12 -5.30 38.04
C GLU A 41 -8.02 -4.48 36.76
N VAL A 42 -7.90 -5.14 35.60
CA VAL A 42 -7.87 -4.44 34.30
C VAL A 42 -9.13 -3.60 34.08
N LYS A 43 -10.31 -4.15 34.40
CA LYS A 43 -11.57 -3.41 34.29
C LYS A 43 -11.63 -2.21 35.24
N ALA A 44 -11.20 -2.39 36.49
CA ALA A 44 -11.20 -1.32 37.49
C ALA A 44 -10.25 -0.17 37.08
N GLU A 45 -9.05 -0.50 36.61
CA GLU A 45 -8.07 0.48 36.13
C GLU A 45 -8.57 1.20 34.87
N THR A 46 -9.14 0.46 33.92
CA THR A 46 -9.69 1.04 32.69
C THR A 46 -10.81 2.01 33.01
N LEU A 47 -11.73 1.64 33.92
CA LEU A 47 -12.80 2.54 34.37
C LEU A 47 -12.24 3.79 35.06
N ALA A 48 -11.23 3.64 35.91
CA ALA A 48 -10.60 4.76 36.58
C ALA A 48 -9.90 5.70 35.58
N ALA A 49 -9.24 5.16 34.54
CA ALA A 49 -8.61 5.94 33.48
C ALA A 49 -9.63 6.70 32.63
N ILE A 50 -10.78 6.09 32.34
CA ILE A 50 -11.92 6.74 31.67
C ILE A 50 -12.44 7.89 32.54
N GLN A 51 -12.64 7.67 33.83
CA GLN A 51 -13.12 8.71 34.76
C GLN A 51 -12.14 9.89 34.88
N ARG A 52 -10.84 9.63 34.79
CA ARG A 52 -9.79 10.67 34.74
C ARG A 52 -9.66 11.35 33.38
N GLY A 53 -10.34 10.86 32.34
CA GLY A 53 -10.25 11.37 30.98
C GLY A 53 -8.95 11.01 30.25
N GLU A 54 -8.19 10.05 30.76
CA GLU A 54 -6.95 9.55 30.14
C GLU A 54 -7.25 8.60 28.96
N VAL A 55 -8.36 7.88 29.06
CA VAL A 55 -8.83 6.92 28.06
C VAL A 55 -10.22 7.35 27.59
N ARG A 56 -10.45 7.33 26.29
CA ARG A 56 -11.76 7.61 25.68
C ARG A 56 -12.63 6.35 25.76
N ASP A 57 -13.92 6.53 26.02
CA ASP A 57 -14.88 5.43 26.10
C ASP A 57 -15.63 5.24 24.77
N GLY A 58 -15.90 3.99 24.41
CA GLY A 58 -16.63 3.62 23.19
C GLY A 58 -16.00 4.10 21.87
N GLU A 59 -16.85 4.42 20.89
CA GLU A 59 -16.50 4.83 19.52
C GLU A 59 -16.08 6.31 19.42
N GLN A 60 -15.38 6.80 20.44
CA GLN A 60 -14.87 8.16 20.44
C GLN A 60 -13.54 8.21 19.67
N TYR A 61 -13.62 8.33 18.35
CA TYR A 61 -12.46 8.66 17.54
C TYR A 61 -11.92 10.03 17.94
N GLY A 62 -10.59 10.21 17.88
CA GLY A 62 -9.97 11.51 18.09
C GLY A 62 -10.55 12.54 17.12
N GLN A 63 -10.52 13.82 17.50
CA GLN A 63 -10.72 14.87 16.51
C GLN A 63 -9.55 14.81 15.55
N PHE A 64 -9.73 14.14 14.42
CA PHE A 64 -8.81 14.28 13.31
C PHE A 64 -8.84 15.76 12.92
N PRO A 65 -7.69 16.41 12.77
CA PRO A 65 -7.65 17.69 12.09
C PRO A 65 -8.32 17.47 10.75
N THR A 66 -9.54 17.98 10.58
CA THR A 66 -10.07 18.23 9.26
C THR A 66 -9.23 19.38 8.77
N ASP A 67 -8.04 19.08 8.25
CA ASP A 67 -7.29 20.02 7.45
C ASP A 67 -8.17 20.22 6.22
N VAL A 68 -9.14 21.13 6.33
CA VAL A 68 -9.97 21.59 5.22
C VAL A 68 -9.06 22.47 4.38
N ARG A 69 -7.95 21.91 3.89
CA ARG A 69 -7.25 22.48 2.75
C ARG A 69 -8.28 22.44 1.66
N ALA A 70 -8.77 23.62 1.29
CA ALA A 70 -9.56 23.79 0.11
C ALA A 70 -8.83 23.05 -1.01
N GLN A 71 -9.46 22.00 -1.55
CA GLN A 71 -8.89 21.26 -2.67
C GLN A 71 -8.68 22.29 -3.78
N SER A 72 -7.42 22.54 -4.14
CA SER A 72 -7.08 23.61 -5.09
C SER A 72 -7.51 23.28 -6.51
N LYS A 73 -7.81 22.00 -6.80
CA LYS A 73 -8.25 21.51 -8.10
C LYS A 73 -9.71 21.09 -8.05
N THR A 74 -10.48 21.51 -9.04
CA THR A 74 -11.82 20.99 -9.27
C THR A 74 -11.74 19.59 -9.87
N ARG A 75 -12.86 18.84 -9.84
CA ARG A 75 -12.95 17.55 -10.55
C ARG A 75 -12.70 17.68 -12.05
N ALA A 76 -13.05 18.82 -12.65
CA ALA A 76 -12.79 19.08 -14.06
C ALA A 76 -11.27 19.20 -14.34
N ASP A 77 -10.54 19.92 -13.47
CA ASP A 77 -9.10 20.09 -13.60
C ASP A 77 -8.36 18.74 -13.50
N VAL A 78 -8.76 17.90 -12.54
CA VAL A 78 -8.19 16.56 -12.36
C VAL A 78 -8.45 15.68 -13.59
N LYS A 79 -9.64 15.73 -14.17
CA LYS A 79 -9.96 14.99 -15.41
C LYS A 79 -9.14 15.48 -16.60
N ALA A 80 -8.96 16.79 -16.73
CA ALA A 80 -8.17 17.38 -17.81
C ALA A 80 -6.68 16.99 -17.70
N GLU A 81 -6.12 17.04 -16.49
CA GLU A 81 -4.75 16.61 -16.20
C GLU A 81 -4.55 15.12 -16.49
N LEU A 82 -5.48 14.27 -16.06
CA LEU A 82 -5.45 12.83 -16.35
C LEU A 82 -5.49 12.56 -17.86
N ALA A 83 -6.34 13.27 -18.60
CA ALA A 83 -6.41 13.14 -20.06
C ALA A 83 -5.10 13.60 -20.73
N ALA A 84 -4.47 14.67 -20.25
CA ALA A 84 -3.18 15.14 -20.75
C ALA A 84 -2.06 14.13 -20.46
N TYR A 85 -2.02 13.57 -19.25
CA TYR A 85 -1.05 12.58 -18.82
C TYR A 85 -1.09 11.31 -19.69
N ARG A 86 -2.30 10.81 -19.98
CA ARG A 86 -2.50 9.61 -20.83
C ARG A 86 -1.98 9.77 -22.26
N LYS A 87 -1.92 11.00 -22.80
CA LYS A 87 -1.36 11.24 -24.15
C LYS A 87 0.14 10.91 -24.22
N THR A 88 0.85 11.11 -23.13
CA THR A 88 2.30 10.84 -23.03
C THR A 88 2.58 9.50 -22.33
N HIS A 89 1.62 8.93 -21.60
CA HIS A 89 1.74 7.69 -20.83
C HIS A 89 0.69 6.66 -21.25
N LYS A 90 0.93 6.00 -22.40
CA LYS A 90 0.00 5.07 -23.06
C LYS A 90 -0.36 3.82 -22.25
N GLN A 91 0.34 3.52 -21.16
CA GLN A 91 0.04 2.37 -20.30
C GLN A 91 -1.12 2.62 -19.32
N VAL A 92 -1.58 3.87 -19.16
CA VAL A 92 -2.70 4.19 -18.25
C VAL A 92 -4.04 4.10 -19.00
N PRO A 93 -4.88 3.10 -18.72
CA PRO A 93 -6.15 2.89 -19.43
C PRO A 93 -7.19 3.95 -19.07
N ASP A 94 -8.23 4.06 -19.91
CA ASP A 94 -9.37 4.93 -19.65
C ASP A 94 -10.47 4.23 -18.86
N ASP A 95 -10.34 4.28 -17.53
CA ASP A 95 -11.32 3.65 -16.61
C ASP A 95 -12.54 4.56 -16.33
N THR A 96 -12.79 5.59 -17.16
CA THR A 96 -13.89 6.55 -16.94
C THR A 96 -15.22 6.16 -17.60
N ALA A 97 -15.25 5.03 -18.32
CA ALA A 97 -16.46 4.45 -18.88
C ALA A 97 -17.12 3.49 -17.87
N PHE A 98 -18.05 4.02 -17.06
CA PHE A 98 -19.07 3.24 -16.34
C PHE A 98 -20.44 3.57 -16.90
#